data_AF-A0A8T5ULT6-F1
#
_entry.id   AF-A0A8T5ULT6-F1
#
_cell.length_a   1.000
_cell.length_b   1.000
_cell.length_c   1.000
_cell.angle_alpha   90.00
_cell.angle_beta   90.00
_cell.angle_gamma   90.00
#
_symmetry.space_group_name_H-M   'P 1'
#
loop_
_entity.id
_entity.type
_entity.pdbx_description
1 polymer ?
#
loop_
_entity_poly.entity_id
_entity_poly.type
_entity_poly.pdbx_seq_one_letter_code
_entity_poly.pdbx_strand_id
1 'polypeptide(L)'
;GALGNISVSWCSEPSEILELFGTEGSLKIDLQSSTPFTFQPKKLRRNAYLKEALEADYNMKKIPQHELIDHFVSCVLNKNQENPNFHDGKRAVEFVLESYKMRT
;
A
#
# COMPACT_ATOMS: atom_id res chain seq x y z
N GLY A 1 15.05 -11.95 -5.06
CA GLY A 1 14.21 -11.36 -4.00
C GLY A 1 14.12 -9.87 -4.21
N ALA A 2 13.05 -9.23 -3.73
CA ALA A 2 12.98 -7.77 -3.68
C ALA A 2 13.67 -7.27 -2.40
N LEU A 3 14.26 -6.07 -2.47
CA LEU A 3 14.79 -5.36 -1.31
C LEU A 3 13.79 -4.27 -0.91
N GLY A 4 13.63 -4.06 0.38
CA GLY A 4 12.75 -3.03 0.93
C GLY A 4 13.43 -2.29 2.07
N ASN A 5 13.12 -1.00 2.20
CA ASN A 5 13.48 -0.20 3.36
C ASN A 5 12.20 0.38 3.95
N ILE A 6 12.05 0.29 5.26
CA ILE A 6 10.91 0.82 6.00
C ILE A 6 11.46 1.75 7.08
N SER A 7 11.01 3.01 7.04
CA SER A 7 11.31 4.01 8.06
C SER A 7 10.01 4.47 8.71
N VAL A 8 10.02 4.58 10.04
CA VAL A 8 8.88 5.06 10.83
C VAL A 8 9.41 6.05 11.86
N SER A 9 8.77 7.21 11.94
CA SER A 9 9.09 8.25 12.92
C SER A 9 7.79 8.79 13.54
N TRP A 10 7.79 8.92 14.86
CA TRP A 10 6.70 9.53 15.62
C TRP A 10 6.94 11.02 15.91
N CYS A 11 8.14 11.53 15.60
CA CYS A 11 8.57 12.90 15.89
C CYS A 11 8.67 13.78 14.64
N SER A 12 8.41 13.21 13.46
CA SER A 12 8.46 13.91 12.17
C SER A 12 7.06 14.36 11.76
N GLU A 13 6.98 15.26 10.78
CA GLU A 13 5.70 15.56 10.13
C GLU A 13 5.05 14.27 9.62
N PRO A 14 3.72 14.13 9.72
CA PRO A 14 3.03 12.95 9.23
C PRO A 14 3.39 12.74 7.75
N SER A 15 3.82 11.54 7.38
CA SER A 15 4.09 11.20 5.98
C SER A 15 3.87 9.70 5.80
N GLU A 16 3.05 9.35 4.80
CA GLU A 16 2.72 7.97 4.44
C GLU A 16 3.02 7.74 2.97
N ILE A 17 4.30 7.52 2.68
CA ILE A 17 4.83 7.39 1.32
C ILE A 17 5.33 5.96 1.10
N LEU A 18 4.93 5.36 -0.02
CA LEU A 18 5.48 4.10 -0.52
C LEU A 18 6.10 4.34 -1.89
N GLU A 19 7.33 3.87 -2.09
CA GLU A 19 8.02 3.93 -3.37
C GLU A 19 8.38 2.52 -3.85
N LEU A 20 7.90 2.18 -5.04
CA LEU A 20 8.12 0.89 -5.68
C LEU A 20 9.00 1.09 -6.92
N PHE A 21 10.13 0.38 -6.97
CA PHE A 21 11.07 0.44 -8.10
C PHE A 21 11.01 -0.88 -8.87
N GLY A 22 10.49 -0.83 -10.10
CA GLY A 22 10.35 -1.97 -10.99
C GLY A 22 11.25 -1.88 -12.23
N THR A 23 11.21 -2.92 -13.06
CA THR A 23 11.97 -2.94 -14.33
C THR A 23 11.46 -1.91 -15.35
N GLU A 24 10.16 -1.60 -15.31
CA GLU A 24 9.48 -0.71 -16.26
C GLU A 24 9.38 0.76 -15.80
N GLY A 25 9.69 1.05 -14.53
CA GLY A 25 9.56 2.39 -13.95
C GLY A 25 9.48 2.38 -12.43
N SER A 26 9.17 3.53 -11.85
CA SER A 26 8.88 3.68 -10.43
C SER A 26 7.45 4.15 -10.21
N LEU A 27 6.83 3.68 -9.13
CA LEU A 27 5.54 4.14 -8.63
C LEU A 27 5.74 4.74 -7.24
N LYS A 28 5.35 5.99 -7.06
CA LYS A 28 5.22 6.64 -5.76
C LYS A 28 3.75 6.70 -5.38
N ILE A 29 3.47 6.29 -4.15
CA ILE A 29 2.17 6.36 -3.50
C ILE A 29 2.32 7.31 -2.31
N ASP A 30 1.57 8.40 -2.27
CA ASP A 30 1.54 9.37 -1.17
C ASP A 30 0.11 9.44 -0.65
N LEU A 31 -0.17 8.74 0.45
CA LEU A 31 -1.53 8.58 0.98
C LEU A 31 -2.12 9.88 1.55
N GLN A 32 -1.30 10.92 1.70
CA GLN A 32 -1.73 12.23 2.17
C GLN A 32 -2.00 13.22 1.03
N SER A 33 -1.57 12.89 -0.19
CA SER A 33 -1.83 13.70 -1.38
C SER A 33 -3.24 13.47 -1.90
N SER A 34 -3.86 14.53 -2.44
CA SER A 34 -5.12 14.42 -3.20
C SER A 34 -4.94 13.66 -4.52
N THR A 35 -3.72 13.63 -5.05
CA THR A 35 -3.28 12.79 -6.18
C THR A 35 -2.23 11.80 -5.67
N PRO A 36 -2.64 10.69 -5.04
CA PRO A 36 -1.73 9.84 -4.29
C PRO A 36 -0.78 9.04 -5.18
N PHE A 37 -1.06 8.89 -6.48
CA PHE A 37 -0.23 8.06 -7.36
C PHE A 37 0.60 8.91 -8.32
N THR A 38 1.89 8.63 -8.38
CA THR A 38 2.80 9.18 -9.40
C THR A 38 3.63 8.05 -10.00
N PHE A 39 3.50 7.82 -11.30
CA PHE A 39 4.28 6.81 -12.02
C PHE A 39 5.31 7.47 -12.94
N GLN A 40 6.57 7.04 -12.82
CA GLN A 40 7.68 7.50 -13.65
C GLN A 40 8.23 6.33 -14.50
N PRO A 41 7.96 6.29 -15.81
CA PRO A 41 8.41 5.21 -16.67
C PRO A 41 9.92 5.29 -16.94
N LYS A 42 10.62 4.14 -16.96
CA LYS A 42 12.06 4.07 -17.27
C LYS A 42 12.36 4.27 -18.77
N LYS A 43 11.39 3.98 -19.64
CA LYS A 43 11.38 4.27 -21.07
C LYS A 43 10.04 4.91 -21.42
N LEU A 44 10.02 5.94 -22.26
CA LEU A 44 8.79 6.56 -22.80
C LEU A 44 8.00 5.55 -23.67
N ARG A 45 7.38 4.55 -23.06
CA ARG A 45 6.40 3.68 -23.71
C ARG A 45 5.03 4.26 -23.43
N ARG A 46 4.32 4.63 -24.49
CA ARG A 46 2.88 4.94 -24.46
C ARG A 46 2.14 3.68 -24.01
N ASN A 47 1.94 3.50 -22.71
CA ASN A 47 1.07 2.47 -22.16
C ASN A 47 -0.28 3.13 -21.82
N ALA A 48 -1.32 2.79 -22.58
CA ALA A 48 -2.65 3.35 -22.44
C ALA A 48 -3.26 3.08 -21.05
N TYR A 49 -3.01 1.90 -20.47
CA TYR A 49 -3.52 1.54 -19.15
C TYR A 49 -2.89 2.33 -18.01
N LEU A 50 -1.59 2.67 -18.12
CA LEU A 50 -0.92 3.52 -17.13
C LEU A 50 -1.35 4.97 -17.26
N LYS A 51 -1.66 5.43 -18.47
CA LYS A 51 -2.23 6.74 -18.71
C LYS A 51 -3.63 6.85 -18.09
N GLU A 52 -4.49 5.85 -18.29
CA GLU A 52 -5.81 5.76 -17.64
C GLU A 52 -5.70 5.73 -16.12
N ALA A 53 -4.75 4.98 -15.54
CA ALA A 53 -4.55 4.93 -14.09
C ALA A 53 -4.06 6.27 -13.49
N LEU A 54 -3.31 7.07 -14.26
CA LEU A 54 -2.84 8.41 -13.86
C LEU A 54 -3.90 9.51 -14.09
N GLU A 55 -4.78 9.33 -15.08
CA GLU A 55 -5.85 10.28 -15.43
C GLU A 55 -7.17 9.98 -14.72
N ALA A 56 -7.32 8.79 -14.11
CA ALA A 56 -8.46 8.46 -13.27
C ALA A 56 -8.43 9.34 -12.01
N ASP A 57 -9.44 10.20 -11.88
CA ASP A 57 -9.70 10.97 -10.66
C ASP A 57 -9.76 10.02 -9.47
N TYR A 58 -8.73 10.05 -8.61
CA TYR A 58 -8.73 9.33 -7.35
C TYR A 58 -9.68 10.02 -6.38
N ASN A 59 -10.96 9.69 -6.51
CA ASN A 59 -12.00 10.13 -5.59
C ASN A 59 -11.95 9.26 -4.32
N MET A 60 -11.28 9.73 -3.26
CA MET A 60 -11.48 9.21 -1.90
C MET A 60 -12.88 9.56 -1.36
N LYS A 61 -13.94 9.19 -2.08
CA LYS A 61 -15.31 9.31 -1.58
C LYS A 61 -15.63 8.23 -0.55
N LYS A 62 -14.81 7.18 -0.46
CA LYS A 62 -14.97 6.08 0.49
C LYS A 62 -13.89 6.12 1.57
N ILE A 63 -14.34 6.05 2.82
CA ILE A 63 -13.50 5.98 4.01
C ILE A 63 -12.94 4.53 4.08
N PRO A 64 -11.62 4.30 4.00
CA PRO A 64 -11.04 2.95 3.94
C PRO A 64 -11.47 2.03 5.09
N GLN A 65 -11.71 2.60 6.27
CA GLN A 65 -12.20 1.87 7.43
C GLN A 65 -13.58 1.25 7.17
N HIS A 66 -14.46 1.89 6.41
CA HIS A 66 -15.77 1.33 6.07
C HIS A 66 -15.63 0.10 5.17
N GLU A 67 -14.69 0.11 4.21
CA GLU A 67 -14.44 -1.05 3.35
C GLU A 67 -13.89 -2.25 4.15
N LEU A 68 -13.03 -1.99 5.14
CA LEU A 68 -12.54 -3.04 6.05
C LEU A 68 -13.65 -3.61 6.94
N ILE A 69 -14.59 -2.77 7.41
CA ILE A 69 -15.75 -3.21 8.20
C ILE A 69 -16.67 -4.07 7.32
N ASP A 70 -16.98 -3.61 6.11
CA ASP A 70 -17.82 -4.36 5.16
C ASP A 70 -17.17 -5.71 4.79
N HIS A 71 -15.85 -5.73 4.57
CA HIS A 71 -15.07 -6.96 4.37
C HIS A 71 -15.20 -7.92 5.55
N PHE A 72 -15.02 -7.43 6.77
CA PHE A 72 -15.15 -8.24 7.98
C PHE A 72 -16.56 -8.84 8.13
N VAL A 73 -17.61 -8.02 7.95
CA VAL A 73 -19.00 -8.48 8.03
C VAL A 73 -19.29 -9.54 6.96
N SER A 74 -18.84 -9.31 5.72
CA SER A 74 -18.96 -10.28 4.64
C SER A 74 -18.30 -11.62 5.00
N CYS A 75 -17.09 -11.59 5.58
CA CYS A 75 -16.39 -12.81 5.96
C CYS A 75 -17.12 -13.61 7.04
N VAL A 76 -17.71 -12.91 8.02
CA VAL A 76 -18.51 -13.54 9.08
C VAL A 76 -19.76 -14.20 8.50
N LEU A 77 -20.50 -13.48 7.65
CA LEU A 77 -21.74 -13.97 7.03
C LEU A 77 -21.48 -15.17 6.12
N ASN A 78 -20.40 -15.12 5.34
CA ASN A 78 -20.05 -16.15 4.37
C ASN A 78 -19.17 -17.27 4.94
N LYS A 79 -18.77 -17.17 6.21
CA LYS A 79 -17.86 -18.12 6.90
C LYS A 79 -16.57 -18.36 6.12
N ASN A 80 -15.99 -17.31 5.57
CA ASN A 80 -14.71 -17.36 4.84
C ASN A 80 -13.63 -16.52 5.55
N GLN A 81 -12.40 -16.55 5.04
CA GLN A 81 -11.25 -15.81 5.57
C GLN A 81 -10.41 -15.23 4.42
N GLU A 82 -11.02 -14.34 3.66
CA GLU A 82 -10.32 -13.63 2.59
C GLU A 82 -9.32 -12.60 3.12
N ASN A 83 -8.29 -12.32 2.33
CA ASN A 83 -7.23 -11.40 2.73
C ASN A 83 -7.76 -9.95 2.86
N PRO A 84 -7.29 -9.17 3.83
CA PRO A 84 -6.33 -9.55 4.87
C PRO A 84 -6.96 -10.46 5.94
N ASN A 85 -6.29 -11.58 6.26
CA ASN A 85 -6.75 -12.56 7.25
C ASN A 85 -5.75 -12.76 8.42
N PHE A 86 -6.03 -13.72 9.30
CA PHE A 86 -5.18 -14.02 10.47
C PHE A 86 -3.72 -14.30 10.08
N HIS A 87 -3.47 -15.06 9.02
CA HIS A 87 -2.12 -15.40 8.60
C HIS A 87 -1.37 -14.18 8.05
N ASP A 88 -2.07 -13.27 7.37
CA ASP A 88 -1.49 -11.99 6.94
C ASP A 88 -1.10 -11.13 8.15
N GLY A 89 -2.01 -11.00 9.13
CA GLY A 89 -1.75 -10.26 10.37
C GLY A 89 -0.59 -10.85 11.17
N LYS A 90 -0.56 -12.18 11.33
CA LYS A 90 0.54 -12.89 12.01
C LYS A 90 1.89 -12.61 11.35
N ARG A 91 1.97 -12.73 10.02
CA ARG A 91 3.22 -12.46 9.26
C ARG A 91 3.69 -11.02 9.43
N ALA A 92 2.77 -10.05 9.40
CA ALA A 92 3.11 -8.64 9.59
C ALA A 92 3.67 -8.39 11.00
N VAL A 93 3.05 -8.97 12.04
CA VAL A 93 3.53 -8.86 13.43
C VAL A 93 4.91 -9.51 13.59
N GLU A 94 5.10 -10.72 13.06
CA GLU A 94 6.38 -11.42 13.11
C GLU A 94 7.50 -10.60 12.46
N PHE A 95 7.24 -10.02 11.28
CA PHE A 95 8.18 -9.14 10.59
C PHE A 95 8.59 -7.91 11.43
N VAL A 96 7.63 -7.26 12.10
CA VAL A 96 7.91 -6.09 12.97
C VAL A 96 8.74 -6.52 14.18
N LEU A 97 8.40 -7.65 14.81
CA LEU A 97 9.14 -8.18 15.96
C LEU A 97 10.57 -8.56 15.59
N GLU A 98 10.80 -9.17 14.43
CA GLU A 98 12.14 -9.47 13.94
C GLU A 98 12.95 -8.19 13.68
N SER A 99 12.33 -7.19 13.05
CA SER A 99 12.97 -5.89 12.78
C SER A 99 13.39 -5.17 14.08
N TYR A 100 12.62 -5.31 15.16
CA TYR A 100 12.98 -4.74 16.46
C TYR A 100 14.17 -5.46 17.11
N LYS A 101 14.22 -6.80 17.01
CA LYS A 101 15.33 -7.60 17.55
C LYS A 101 16.67 -7.34 16.83
N MET A 102 16.64 -6.99 15.54
CA MET A 102 17.87 -6.67 14.79
C MET A 102 18.57 -5.36 15.26
N ARG A 103 17.91 -4.55 16.09
CA ARG A 103 18.49 -3.31 16.64
C ARG A 103 19.26 -3.51 17.96
N THR A 104 19.23 -4.71 18.55
CA THR A 104 20.01 -5.10 19.74
C THR A 104 21.15 -6.02 19.35
#